data_AF-A0A5J4R1A8-F1
#
_entry.id   AF-A0A5J4R1A8-F1
#
_cell.length_a   1.000
_cell.length_b   1.000
_cell.length_c   1.000
_cell.angle_alpha   90.00
_cell.angle_beta   90.00
_cell.angle_gamma   90.00
#
_symmetry.space_group_name_H-M   'P 1'
#
loop_
_entity.id
_entity.type
_entity.pdbx_description
1 polymer ?
#
loop_
_entity_poly.entity_id
_entity_poly.type
_entity_poly.pdbx_seq_one_letter_code
_entity_poly.pdbx_strand_id
1 'polypeptide(L)'
;MYGELFCEDIEPDYSLYPQYPAAYGFLTRGCIRRCRWCIVPEKEGGIRPYRDIETVLQGRKTAVLMDNNVLASNHGLKQLEKIIDLKCKVDFNQGLDSRLVTEEVAKMLSKIKWLRYIRFACDTASAIEPLLSATEKLNRYGVKNYRIFVYVLVREIEDANMRCRMLKRLGITPFAQPYRDFNANTEPALQQKRFARYVNHKAIFNSIDWEDYRG
;
A
#
# COMPACT_ATOMS: atom_id res chain seq x y z
N MET A 1 22.87 12.81 -31.71
CA MET A 1 22.28 11.68 -30.98
C MET A 1 22.03 12.17 -29.55
N TYR A 2 20.96 12.92 -29.32
CA TYR A 2 20.50 13.18 -27.96
C TYR A 2 19.77 11.90 -27.56
N GLY A 3 20.49 10.96 -26.93
CA GLY A 3 19.83 9.88 -26.22
C GLY A 3 18.88 10.54 -25.23
N GLU A 4 17.58 10.28 -25.38
CA GLU A 4 16.55 10.92 -24.59
C GLU A 4 16.87 10.72 -23.11
N LEU A 5 17.32 11.78 -22.43
CA LEU A 5 17.36 11.83 -20.97
C LEU A 5 15.92 11.68 -20.52
N PHE A 6 15.53 10.46 -20.17
CA PHE A 6 14.22 10.24 -19.61
C PHE A 6 14.25 10.79 -18.19
N CYS A 7 13.18 11.46 -17.76
CA CYS A 7 13.11 12.01 -16.39
C CYS A 7 13.38 10.91 -15.33
N GLU A 8 13.13 9.65 -15.68
CA GLU A 8 13.40 8.49 -14.83
C GLU A 8 14.87 8.08 -14.69
N ASP A 9 15.80 8.70 -15.42
CA ASP A 9 17.25 8.45 -15.28
C ASP A 9 17.92 9.48 -14.35
N ILE A 10 17.19 10.51 -13.94
CA ILE A 10 17.69 11.56 -13.06
C ILE A 10 17.41 11.19 -11.60
N GLU A 11 18.39 11.46 -10.75
CA GLU A 11 18.24 11.36 -9.30
C GLU A 11 17.54 12.61 -8.75
N PRO A 12 16.50 12.47 -7.91
CA PRO A 12 15.87 13.62 -7.29
C PRO A 12 16.87 14.47 -6.49
N ASP A 13 16.93 15.77 -6.77
CA ASP A 13 17.73 16.71 -5.97
C ASP A 13 16.95 17.09 -4.71
N TYR A 14 17.29 16.43 -3.61
CA TYR A 14 16.65 16.70 -2.34
C TYR A 14 17.22 17.91 -1.58
N SER A 15 18.28 18.55 -2.08
CA SER A 15 18.75 19.81 -1.49
C SER A 15 17.70 20.92 -1.59
N LEU A 16 16.79 20.81 -2.58
CA LEU A 16 15.62 21.67 -2.76
C LEU A 16 14.55 21.47 -1.66
N TYR A 17 14.57 20.32 -0.97
CA TYR A 17 13.55 19.89 -0.02
C TYR A 17 14.17 19.37 1.30
N PRO A 18 15.00 20.17 1.99
CA PRO A 18 15.82 19.72 3.12
C PRO A 18 14.98 19.29 4.33
N GLN A 19 13.74 19.75 4.43
CA GLN A 19 12.80 19.37 5.49
C GLN A 19 12.23 17.95 5.34
N TYR A 20 12.42 17.31 4.18
CA TYR A 20 11.93 15.96 3.91
C TYR A 20 13.10 14.96 3.90
N PRO A 21 13.32 14.23 5.00
CA PRO A 21 14.49 13.36 5.16
C PRO A 21 14.37 12.02 4.42
N ALA A 22 13.16 11.65 3.98
CA ALA A 22 12.92 10.41 3.26
C ALA A 22 13.22 10.58 1.77
N ALA A 23 13.88 9.58 1.19
CA ALA A 23 13.91 9.42 -0.25
C ALA A 23 12.56 8.89 -0.75
N TYR A 24 12.25 9.18 -2.02
CA TYR A 24 11.07 8.72 -2.72
C TYR A 24 11.51 7.99 -3.99
N GLY A 25 10.83 6.89 -4.30
CA GLY A 25 11.16 6.14 -5.51
C GLY A 25 10.32 4.89 -5.68
N PHE A 26 10.80 4.05 -6.58
CA PHE A 26 10.21 2.76 -6.93
C PHE A 26 11.33 1.72 -7.01
N LEU A 27 11.07 0.50 -6.59
CA LEU A 27 11.97 -0.64 -6.86
C LEU A 27 11.51 -1.42 -8.10
N THR A 28 10.23 -1.34 -8.39
CA THR A 28 9.51 -2.01 -9.47
C THR A 28 8.45 -1.07 -10.06
N ARG A 29 8.12 -1.29 -11.33
CA ARG A 29 7.04 -0.58 -12.03
C ARG A 29 6.06 -1.58 -12.65
N GLY A 30 4.84 -1.13 -12.89
CA GLY A 30 3.76 -1.99 -13.37
C GLY A 30 3.19 -2.96 -12.33
N CYS A 31 2.27 -3.81 -12.75
CA CYS A 31 1.62 -4.79 -11.88
C CYS A 31 1.18 -6.04 -12.66
N ILE A 32 1.14 -7.20 -12.00
CA ILE A 32 0.60 -8.45 -12.58
C ILE A 32 -0.93 -8.49 -12.60
N ARG A 33 -1.60 -7.58 -11.88
CA ARG A 33 -3.06 -7.56 -11.74
C ARG A 33 -3.67 -6.57 -12.72
N ARG A 34 -4.88 -6.89 -13.21
CA ARG A 34 -5.69 -6.04 -14.09
C ARG A 34 -6.99 -5.64 -13.39
N CYS A 35 -6.87 -5.03 -12.21
CA CYS A 35 -8.04 -4.59 -11.45
C CYS A 35 -8.80 -3.52 -12.25
N ARG A 36 -10.12 -3.67 -12.40
CA ARG A 36 -10.96 -2.75 -13.22
C ARG A 36 -10.91 -1.27 -12.80
N TRP A 37 -10.52 -0.99 -11.56
CA TRP A 37 -10.42 0.37 -11.00
C TRP A 37 -9.00 0.95 -11.04
N CYS A 38 -8.03 0.20 -11.60
CA CYS A 38 -6.62 0.53 -11.50
C CYS A 38 -6.07 0.98 -12.85
N ILE A 39 -5.46 2.15 -12.89
CA ILE A 39 -4.82 2.73 -14.08
C ILE A 39 -3.44 2.12 -14.40
N VAL A 40 -2.84 1.40 -13.44
CA VAL A 40 -1.45 0.91 -13.54
C VAL A 40 -1.21 0.02 -14.78
N PRO A 41 -2.08 -0.94 -15.15
CA PRO A 41 -1.85 -1.76 -16.33
C PRO A 41 -1.78 -0.95 -17.63
N GLU A 42 -2.53 0.14 -17.73
CA GLU A 42 -2.56 1.02 -18.91
C GLU A 42 -1.37 1.99 -18.90
N LYS A 43 -1.11 2.63 -17.75
CA LYS A 43 -0.06 3.64 -17.60
C LYS A 43 1.35 3.05 -17.55
N GLU A 44 1.51 1.92 -16.85
CA GLU A 44 2.82 1.35 -16.55
C GLU A 44 3.03 -0.04 -17.15
N GLY A 45 1.99 -0.76 -17.53
CA GLY A 45 2.10 -2.11 -18.09
C GLY A 45 2.39 -3.20 -17.06
N GLY A 46 2.99 -4.29 -17.53
CA GLY A 46 3.34 -5.45 -16.71
C GLY A 46 4.45 -5.17 -15.68
N ILE A 47 4.51 -6.01 -14.65
CA ILE A 47 5.53 -5.91 -13.60
C ILE A 47 6.94 -6.01 -14.20
N ARG A 48 7.84 -5.10 -13.80
CA ARG A 48 9.26 -5.13 -14.20
C ARG A 48 10.17 -4.59 -13.11
N PRO A 49 11.45 -5.02 -13.06
CA PRO A 49 12.46 -4.37 -12.22
C PRO A 49 12.61 -2.89 -12.62
N TYR A 50 13.00 -2.05 -11.66
CA TYR A 50 13.23 -0.63 -11.92
C TYR A 50 14.52 -0.11 -11.28
N ARG A 51 14.55 0.22 -9.98
CA ARG A 51 15.76 0.71 -9.30
C ARG A 51 16.19 -0.20 -8.15
N ASP A 52 17.46 -0.08 -7.79
CA ASP A 52 18.01 -0.63 -6.55
C ASP A 52 17.73 0.33 -5.38
N ILE A 53 17.52 -0.23 -4.18
CA ILE A 53 17.21 0.53 -2.98
C ILE A 53 18.32 1.51 -2.61
N GLU A 54 19.60 1.20 -2.83
CA GLU A 54 20.69 2.13 -2.52
C GLU A 54 20.64 3.35 -3.44
N THR A 55 20.34 3.15 -4.72
CA THR A 55 20.10 4.23 -5.69
C THR A 55 18.90 5.09 -5.29
N VAL A 56 17.82 4.48 -4.79
CA VAL A 56 16.68 5.25 -4.26
C VAL A 56 17.08 6.04 -3.02
N LEU A 57 17.82 5.43 -2.10
CA LEU A 57 18.18 6.06 -0.82
C LEU A 57 19.12 7.25 -0.99
N GLN A 58 20.05 7.24 -1.97
CA GLN A 58 21.05 8.30 -2.13
C GLN A 58 21.76 8.65 -0.81
N GLY A 59 22.20 7.63 -0.08
CA GLY A 59 22.85 7.79 1.24
C GLY A 59 21.91 8.11 2.41
N ARG A 60 20.60 8.26 2.18
CA ARG A 60 19.61 8.51 3.24
C ARG A 60 19.26 7.21 3.97
N LYS A 61 18.65 7.36 5.15
CA LYS A 61 18.29 6.23 6.03
C LYS A 61 16.85 5.76 5.86
N THR A 62 16.05 6.44 5.04
CA THR A 62 14.61 6.22 4.95
C THR A 62 14.11 6.41 3.52
N ALA A 63 13.22 5.52 3.07
CA ALA A 63 12.57 5.61 1.77
C ALA A 63 11.05 5.44 1.85
N VAL A 64 10.30 6.23 1.08
CA VAL A 64 8.89 6.02 0.76
C VAL A 64 8.83 5.45 -0.67
N LEU A 65 8.37 4.22 -0.79
CA LEU A 65 8.37 3.45 -2.01
C LEU A 65 6.96 3.38 -2.59
N MET A 66 6.83 3.75 -3.85
CA MET A 66 5.54 3.88 -4.55
C MET A 66 5.23 2.67 -5.45
N ASP A 67 5.95 1.56 -5.26
CA ASP A 67 5.77 0.31 -5.97
C ASP A 67 4.33 -0.20 -5.98
N ASN A 68 3.81 -0.47 -7.16
CA ASN A 68 2.44 -0.97 -7.32
C ASN A 68 2.28 -2.43 -6.84
N ASN A 69 3.32 -3.26 -6.98
CA ASN A 69 3.30 -4.65 -6.51
C ASN A 69 4.72 -5.25 -6.37
N VAL A 70 5.50 -4.75 -5.41
CA VAL A 70 6.91 -5.19 -5.20
C VAL A 70 7.04 -6.71 -4.98
N LEU A 71 6.04 -7.34 -4.36
CA LEU A 71 6.05 -8.78 -4.06
C LEU A 71 5.91 -9.66 -5.31
N ALA A 72 5.43 -9.10 -6.43
CA ALA A 72 5.24 -9.82 -7.68
C ALA A 72 6.51 -9.90 -8.54
N SER A 73 7.67 -9.48 -8.02
CA SER A 73 8.92 -9.40 -8.77
C SER A 73 10.07 -10.05 -8.00
N ASN A 74 10.82 -10.94 -8.66
CA ASN A 74 12.05 -11.51 -8.09
C ASN A 74 13.07 -10.41 -7.75
N HIS A 75 13.15 -9.35 -8.56
CA HIS A 75 13.95 -8.18 -8.22
C HIS A 75 13.41 -7.50 -6.96
N GLY A 76 12.09 -7.31 -6.87
CA GLY A 76 11.46 -6.74 -5.68
C GLY A 76 11.79 -7.51 -4.40
N LEU A 77 11.72 -8.84 -4.43
CA LEU A 77 12.10 -9.68 -3.29
C LEU A 77 13.57 -9.53 -2.90
N LYS A 78 14.50 -9.50 -3.87
CA LYS A 78 15.92 -9.21 -3.61
C LYS A 78 16.13 -7.83 -2.99
N GLN A 79 15.36 -6.82 -3.43
CA GLN A 79 15.43 -5.48 -2.84
C GLN A 79 14.89 -5.46 -1.40
N LEU A 80 13.89 -6.29 -1.06
CA LEU A 80 13.44 -6.45 0.32
C LEU A 80 14.52 -7.08 1.22
N GLU A 81 15.26 -8.08 0.73
CA GLU A 81 16.42 -8.64 1.44
C GLU A 81 17.48 -7.56 1.69
N LYS A 82 17.81 -6.77 0.65
CA LYS A 82 18.75 -5.66 0.76
C LYS A 82 18.30 -4.58 1.74
N ILE A 83 17.00 -4.26 1.79
CA ILE A 83 16.42 -3.35 2.80
C ILE A 83 16.67 -3.88 4.23
N ILE A 84 16.52 -5.18 4.45
CA ILE A 84 16.76 -5.82 5.75
C ILE A 84 18.24 -5.68 6.14
N ASP A 85 19.15 -5.96 5.21
CA ASP A 85 20.60 -5.93 5.44
C ASP A 85 21.12 -4.51 5.70
N LEU A 86 20.67 -3.54 4.90
CA LEU A 86 20.99 -2.12 5.06
C LEU A 86 20.36 -1.52 6.33
N LYS A 87 19.35 -2.19 6.90
CA LYS A 87 18.61 -1.73 8.08
C LYS A 87 18.02 -0.32 7.90
N CYS A 88 17.72 0.07 6.66
CA CYS A 88 17.04 1.32 6.34
C CYS A 88 15.56 1.21 6.72
N LYS A 89 14.90 2.36 6.91
CA LYS A 89 13.46 2.40 7.20
C LYS A 89 12.68 2.59 5.92
N VAL A 90 11.61 1.83 5.71
CA VAL A 90 10.80 1.96 4.49
C VAL A 90 9.32 2.11 4.75
N ASP A 91 8.65 2.71 3.78
CA ASP A 91 7.20 2.83 3.70
C ASP A 91 6.74 2.46 2.28
N PHE A 92 6.16 1.27 2.10
CA PHE A 92 5.48 0.95 0.85
C PHE A 92 4.12 1.65 0.86
N ASN A 93 4.02 2.75 0.10
CA ASN A 93 2.88 3.65 0.16
C ASN A 93 1.63 3.09 -0.53
N GLN A 94 1.84 2.16 -1.47
CA GLN A 94 0.79 1.34 -2.06
C GLN A 94 0.50 0.10 -1.21
N GLY A 95 -0.68 -0.49 -1.37
CA GLY A 95 -1.03 -1.74 -0.71
C GLY A 95 -0.29 -2.93 -1.31
N LEU A 96 0.43 -3.69 -0.49
CA LEU A 96 1.00 -4.98 -0.87
C LEU A 96 -0.11 -5.97 -1.27
N ASP A 97 0.20 -6.88 -2.18
CA ASP A 97 -0.72 -7.94 -2.59
C ASP A 97 -0.72 -9.08 -1.57
N SER A 98 -1.76 -9.15 -0.72
CA SER A 98 -1.88 -10.18 0.34
C SER A 98 -1.87 -11.61 -0.19
N ARG A 99 -2.28 -11.81 -1.45
CA ARG A 99 -2.26 -13.13 -2.13
C ARG A 99 -0.83 -13.65 -2.35
N LEU A 100 0.17 -12.77 -2.30
CA LEU A 100 1.58 -13.11 -2.51
C LEU A 100 2.34 -13.27 -1.19
N VAL A 101 1.67 -13.19 -0.04
CA VAL A 101 2.29 -13.36 1.28
C VAL A 101 2.35 -14.84 1.63
N THR A 102 3.45 -15.48 1.21
CA THR A 102 3.89 -16.80 1.67
C THR A 102 4.50 -16.71 3.07
N GLU A 103 4.90 -17.86 3.65
CA GLU A 103 5.62 -17.89 4.93
C GLU A 103 6.98 -17.16 4.85
N GLU A 104 7.70 -17.36 3.75
CA GLU A 104 8.99 -16.71 3.49
C GLU A 104 8.83 -15.20 3.37
N VAL A 105 7.81 -14.75 2.61
CA VAL A 105 7.51 -13.33 2.47
C VAL A 105 7.07 -12.72 3.80
N ALA A 106 6.22 -13.40 4.58
CA ALA A 106 5.81 -12.92 5.90
C ALA A 106 7.02 -12.76 6.83
N LYS A 107 7.95 -13.72 6.83
CA LYS A 107 9.20 -13.64 7.58
C LYS A 107 10.07 -12.48 7.13
N MET A 108 10.19 -12.21 5.82
CA MET A 108 10.91 -11.03 5.31
C MET A 108 10.26 -9.74 5.78
N LEU A 109 8.94 -9.59 5.58
CA LEU A 109 8.19 -8.39 5.98
C LEU A 109 8.30 -8.13 7.49
N SER A 110 8.37 -9.17 8.33
CA SER A 110 8.55 -9.03 9.79
C SER A 110 9.90 -8.43 10.19
N LYS A 111 10.94 -8.59 9.37
CA LYS A 111 12.31 -8.11 9.64
C LYS A 111 12.56 -6.68 9.15
N ILE A 112 11.73 -6.19 8.23
CA ILE A 112 11.85 -4.84 7.67
C ILE A 112 11.54 -3.80 8.75
N LYS A 113 12.32 -2.71 8.78
CA LYS A 113 12.03 -1.55 9.62
C LYS A 113 10.99 -0.65 8.96
N TRP A 114 9.72 -0.88 9.27
CA TRP A 114 8.63 -0.06 8.75
C TRP A 114 8.57 1.31 9.42
N LEU A 115 8.41 2.37 8.62
CA LEU A 115 8.16 3.72 9.11
C LEU A 115 6.93 3.77 10.03
N ARG A 116 5.83 3.15 9.59
CA ARG A 116 4.61 3.10 10.39
C ARG A 116 3.82 1.81 10.21
N TYR A 117 3.43 1.48 8.98
CA TYR A 117 2.53 0.37 8.71
C TYR A 117 3.06 -0.56 7.63
N ILE A 118 2.66 -1.84 7.70
CA ILE A 118 2.60 -2.72 6.53
C ILE A 118 1.24 -2.46 5.87
N ARG A 119 1.25 -1.93 4.64
CA ARG A 119 0.02 -1.60 3.93
C ARG A 119 -0.42 -2.76 3.03
N PHE A 120 -1.70 -3.11 3.09
CA PHE A 120 -2.37 -4.00 2.14
C PHE A 120 -3.56 -3.29 1.50
N ALA A 121 -4.14 -3.93 0.48
CA ALA A 121 -5.44 -3.55 -0.07
C ALA A 121 -6.44 -4.69 0.13
N CYS A 122 -7.69 -4.34 0.42
CA CYS A 122 -8.81 -5.26 0.53
C CYS A 122 -10.00 -4.67 -0.20
N ASP A 123 -9.86 -4.44 -1.51
CA ASP A 123 -10.83 -3.70 -2.32
C ASP A 123 -12.10 -4.49 -2.68
N THR A 124 -12.07 -5.81 -2.50
CA THR A 124 -13.17 -6.74 -2.82
C THR A 124 -13.35 -7.77 -1.72
N ALA A 125 -14.53 -8.36 -1.61
CA ALA A 125 -14.78 -9.49 -0.70
C ALA A 125 -13.81 -10.66 -0.95
N SER A 126 -13.43 -10.93 -2.20
CA SER A 126 -12.46 -11.97 -2.54
C SER A 126 -11.03 -11.72 -2.01
N ALA A 127 -10.72 -10.48 -1.59
CA ALA A 127 -9.44 -10.15 -0.96
C ALA A 127 -9.43 -10.42 0.56
N ILE A 128 -10.58 -10.76 1.16
CA ILE A 128 -10.69 -11.03 2.61
C ILE A 128 -9.85 -12.24 3.00
N GLU A 129 -10.10 -13.41 2.40
CA GLU A 129 -9.39 -14.65 2.75
C GLU A 129 -7.86 -14.53 2.57
N PRO A 130 -7.33 -14.02 1.44
CA PRO A 130 -5.90 -13.76 1.31
C PRO A 130 -5.35 -12.81 2.38
N LEU A 131 -6.11 -11.77 2.76
CA LEU A 131 -5.69 -10.84 3.81
C LEU A 131 -5.65 -11.48 5.19
N LEU A 132 -6.64 -12.29 5.55
CA LEU A 132 -6.67 -13.04 6.80
C LEU A 132 -5.48 -13.99 6.87
N SER A 133 -5.25 -14.76 5.80
CA SER A 133 -4.11 -15.67 5.70
C SER A 133 -2.77 -14.92 5.78
N ALA A 134 -2.62 -13.77 5.12
CA ALA A 134 -1.40 -12.95 5.21
C ALA A 134 -1.17 -12.42 6.63
N THR A 135 -2.23 -11.94 7.28
CA THR A 135 -2.19 -11.44 8.66
C THR A 135 -1.78 -12.53 9.64
N GLU A 136 -2.34 -13.73 9.50
CA GLU A 136 -2.00 -14.86 10.36
C GLU A 136 -0.50 -15.22 10.25
N LYS A 137 0.04 -15.30 9.02
CA LYS A 137 1.47 -15.56 8.81
C LYS A 137 2.34 -14.47 9.43
N LEU A 138 1.99 -13.20 9.23
CA LEU A 138 2.72 -12.08 9.84
C LEU A 138 2.70 -12.15 11.38
N ASN A 139 1.58 -12.55 11.97
CA ASN A 139 1.44 -12.69 13.41
C ASN A 139 2.33 -13.79 13.99
N ARG A 140 2.53 -14.90 13.26
CA ARG A 140 3.48 -15.97 13.64
C ARG A 140 4.92 -15.45 13.74
N TYR A 141 5.28 -14.42 12.98
CA TYR A 141 6.57 -13.73 13.06
C TYR A 141 6.55 -12.46 13.93
N GLY A 142 5.54 -12.32 14.80
CA GLY A 142 5.50 -11.27 15.83
C GLY A 142 4.99 -9.90 15.37
N VAL A 143 4.57 -9.75 14.12
CA VAL A 143 3.89 -8.53 13.67
C VAL A 143 2.55 -8.43 14.38
N LYS A 144 2.23 -7.26 14.93
CA LYS A 144 0.97 -7.01 15.62
C LYS A 144 -0.03 -6.36 14.66
N ASN A 145 -1.31 -6.70 14.77
CA ASN A 145 -2.36 -6.20 13.87
C ASN A 145 -2.44 -4.67 13.81
N TYR A 146 -2.14 -3.94 14.89
CA TYR A 146 -2.11 -2.47 14.88
C TYR A 146 -0.99 -1.88 14.00
N ARG A 147 -0.02 -2.70 13.56
CA ARG A 147 1.02 -2.34 12.58
C ARG A 147 0.55 -2.56 11.13
N ILE A 148 -0.66 -3.07 10.92
CA ILE A 148 -1.23 -3.34 9.61
C ILE A 148 -2.25 -2.25 9.26
N PHE A 149 -2.15 -1.73 8.04
CA PHE A 149 -3.04 -0.73 7.49
C PHE A 149 -3.62 -1.24 6.18
N VAL A 150 -4.92 -1.08 5.96
CA VAL A 150 -5.61 -1.69 4.82
C VAL A 150 -6.42 -0.64 4.08
N TYR A 151 -6.08 -0.43 2.80
CA TYR A 151 -6.90 0.33 1.88
C TYR A 151 -8.18 -0.45 1.54
N VAL A 152 -9.31 0.24 1.54
CA VAL A 152 -10.64 -0.33 1.28
C VAL A 152 -11.34 0.55 0.25
N LEU A 153 -11.41 0.09 -0.99
CA LEU A 153 -12.21 0.76 -2.02
C LEU A 153 -13.71 0.70 -1.65
N VAL A 154 -14.36 1.86 -1.68
CA VAL A 154 -15.79 2.03 -1.38
C VAL A 154 -16.56 2.21 -2.68
N ARG A 155 -17.25 1.15 -3.09
CA ARG A 155 -18.21 1.17 -4.19
C ARG A 155 -19.62 1.06 -3.63
N GLU A 156 -19.94 -0.10 -3.07
CA GLU A 156 -21.14 -0.33 -2.27
C GLU A 156 -20.78 -0.17 -0.79
N ILE A 157 -21.60 0.58 -0.05
CA ILE A 157 -21.30 0.95 1.34
C ILE A 157 -21.43 -0.26 2.24
N GLU A 158 -22.42 -1.12 2.00
CA GLU A 158 -22.69 -2.32 2.79
C GLU A 158 -21.49 -3.29 2.76
N ASP A 159 -20.96 -3.54 1.57
CA ASP A 159 -19.77 -4.39 1.36
C ASP A 159 -18.51 -3.75 1.99
N ALA A 160 -18.30 -2.45 1.79
CA ALA A 160 -17.19 -1.75 2.40
C ALA A 160 -17.28 -1.71 3.94
N ASN A 161 -18.48 -1.55 4.50
CA ASN A 161 -18.74 -1.56 5.93
C ASN A 161 -18.45 -2.95 6.52
N MET A 162 -18.89 -4.03 5.86
CA MET A 162 -18.57 -5.40 6.25
C MET A 162 -17.05 -5.60 6.38
N ARG A 163 -16.29 -5.23 5.34
CA ARG A 163 -14.82 -5.30 5.34
C ARG A 163 -14.21 -4.43 6.45
N CYS A 164 -14.67 -3.19 6.62
CA CYS A 164 -14.16 -2.30 7.66
C CYS A 164 -14.43 -2.82 9.08
N ARG A 165 -15.63 -3.35 9.36
CA ARG A 165 -15.98 -3.95 10.67
C ARG A 165 -15.13 -5.18 10.98
N MET A 166 -14.86 -6.02 9.98
CA MET A 166 -13.92 -7.13 10.12
C MET A 166 -12.53 -6.64 10.53
N LEU A 167 -11.99 -5.64 9.83
CA LEU A 167 -10.67 -5.06 10.13
C LEU A 167 -10.62 -4.43 11.54
N LYS A 168 -11.68 -3.70 11.93
CA LYS A 168 -11.85 -3.14 13.28
C LYS A 168 -11.76 -4.22 14.35
N ARG A 169 -12.49 -5.34 14.19
CA ARG A 169 -12.46 -6.48 15.14
C ARG A 169 -11.10 -7.13 15.25
N LEU A 170 -10.32 -7.15 14.16
CA LEU A 170 -8.95 -7.67 14.17
C LEU A 170 -7.94 -6.67 14.76
N GLY A 171 -8.31 -5.43 15.04
CA GLY A 171 -7.37 -4.38 15.45
C GLY A 171 -6.46 -3.91 14.31
N ILE A 172 -6.88 -4.10 13.06
CA ILE A 172 -6.22 -3.61 11.84
C ILE A 172 -6.80 -2.24 11.49
N THR A 173 -5.97 -1.31 10.99
CA THR A 173 -6.42 0.03 10.64
C THR A 173 -6.95 0.09 9.20
N PRO A 174 -8.28 0.21 8.94
CA PRO A 174 -8.78 0.41 7.58
C PRO A 174 -8.55 1.85 7.10
N PHE A 175 -8.60 2.08 5.79
CA PHE A 175 -8.71 3.41 5.19
C PHE A 175 -9.60 3.34 3.97
N ALA A 176 -10.77 3.97 4.08
CA ALA A 176 -11.79 3.95 3.06
C ALA A 176 -11.47 4.96 1.95
N GLN A 177 -11.51 4.50 0.71
CA GLN A 177 -11.27 5.29 -0.50
C GLN A 177 -12.53 5.24 -1.38
N PRO A 178 -13.31 6.33 -1.46
CA PRO A 178 -14.45 6.42 -2.37
C PRO A 178 -14.02 6.17 -3.82
N TYR A 179 -14.70 5.24 -4.50
CA TYR A 179 -14.40 4.94 -5.90
C TYR A 179 -14.74 6.12 -6.79
N ARG A 180 -13.77 6.56 -7.59
CA ARG A 180 -13.94 7.52 -8.67
C ARG A 180 -13.83 6.78 -9.99
N ASP A 181 -14.78 7.01 -10.89
CA ASP A 181 -14.70 6.50 -12.26
C ASP A 181 -13.92 7.50 -13.12
N PHE A 182 -12.71 7.15 -13.53
CA PHE A 182 -11.88 8.02 -14.36
C PHE A 182 -12.35 8.08 -15.81
N ASN A 183 -13.00 7.03 -16.32
CA ASN A 183 -13.44 6.97 -17.71
C ASN A 183 -14.68 7.84 -17.91
N ALA A 184 -15.63 7.78 -16.98
CA ALA A 184 -16.81 8.63 -16.98
C ALA A 184 -16.57 10.01 -16.32
N ASN A 185 -15.38 10.21 -15.74
CA ASN A 185 -15.04 11.36 -14.89
C ASN A 185 -16.10 11.63 -13.79
N THR A 186 -16.66 10.55 -13.24
CA THR A 186 -17.72 10.60 -12.24
C THR A 186 -17.12 10.68 -10.85
N GLU A 187 -17.43 11.77 -10.15
CA GLU A 187 -17.05 11.96 -8.75
C GLU A 187 -17.74 10.94 -7.83
N PRO A 188 -17.08 10.52 -6.73
CA PRO A 188 -17.71 9.62 -5.77
C PRO A 188 -18.97 10.23 -5.16
N ALA A 189 -19.99 9.41 -4.95
CA ALA A 189 -21.27 9.82 -4.39
C ALA A 189 -21.09 10.39 -2.97
N LEU A 190 -21.96 11.33 -2.57
CA LEU A 190 -21.91 11.97 -1.26
C LEU A 190 -21.90 10.94 -0.10
N GLN A 191 -22.69 9.88 -0.21
CA GLN A 191 -22.75 8.83 0.81
C GLN A 191 -21.43 8.05 0.93
N GLN A 192 -20.72 7.79 -0.19
CA GLN A 192 -19.40 7.17 -0.16
C GLN A 192 -18.37 8.09 0.50
N LYS A 193 -18.45 9.40 0.25
CA LYS A 193 -17.60 10.42 0.91
C LYS A 193 -17.88 10.49 2.42
N ARG A 194 -19.14 10.46 2.85
CA ARG A 194 -19.54 10.39 4.27
C ARG A 194 -19.06 9.11 4.94
N PHE A 195 -19.21 7.97 4.28
CA PHE A 195 -18.69 6.69 4.76
C PHE A 195 -17.18 6.72 4.93
N ALA A 196 -16.45 7.28 3.95
CA ALA A 196 -15.01 7.43 4.08
C ALA A 196 -14.60 8.35 5.23
N ARG A 197 -15.33 9.46 5.46
CA ARG A 197 -15.12 10.31 6.63
C ARG A 197 -15.31 9.54 7.95
N TYR A 198 -16.38 8.76 8.06
CA TYR A 198 -16.64 7.89 9.20
C TYR A 198 -15.46 6.95 9.47
N VAL A 199 -15.03 6.17 8.47
CA VAL A 199 -13.95 5.19 8.63
C VAL A 199 -12.60 5.85 8.90
N ASN A 200 -12.31 6.98 8.24
CA ASN A 200 -10.99 7.61 8.29
C ASN A 200 -10.81 8.47 9.54
N HIS A 201 -11.91 8.93 10.16
CA HIS A 201 -11.87 9.58 11.47
C HIS A 201 -11.82 8.55 12.60
N LYS A 202 -10.60 8.12 12.97
CA LYS A 202 -10.37 6.97 13.86
C LYS A 202 -11.06 7.01 15.21
N ALA A 203 -11.22 8.19 15.81
CA ALA A 203 -11.98 8.31 17.05
C ALA A 203 -13.45 7.94 16.86
N ILE A 204 -14.07 8.36 15.75
CA ILE A 204 -15.48 8.07 15.43
C ILE A 204 -15.62 6.60 15.04
N PHE A 205 -14.77 6.13 14.12
CA PHE A 205 -14.80 4.75 13.66
C PHE A 205 -14.69 3.72 14.80
N ASN A 206 -13.92 4.05 15.84
CA ASN A 206 -13.75 3.16 16.98
C ASN A 206 -14.90 3.26 18.00
N SER A 207 -15.59 4.41 18.10
CA SER A 207 -16.61 4.66 19.12
C SER A 207 -18.02 4.21 18.74
N ILE A 208 -18.37 4.22 17.46
CA ILE A 208 -19.74 3.93 17.00
C ILE A 208 -19.71 3.03 15.76
N ASP A 209 -20.88 2.46 15.43
CA ASP A 209 -21.11 1.74 14.18
C ASP A 209 -21.64 2.70 13.09
N TRP A 210 -21.56 2.28 11.82
CA TRP A 210 -21.93 3.11 10.67
C TRP A 210 -23.41 3.51 10.70
N GLU A 211 -24.25 2.58 11.15
CA GLU A 211 -25.70 2.70 11.24
C GLU A 211 -26.13 3.82 12.22
N ASP A 212 -25.30 4.11 13.22
CA ASP A 212 -25.52 5.16 14.23
C ASP A 212 -24.85 6.49 13.87
N TYR A 213 -24.04 6.52 12.81
CA TYR A 213 -23.29 7.71 12.44
C TYR A 213 -24.18 8.72 11.73
N ARG A 214 -24.31 9.91 12.33
CA ARG A 214 -25.14 11.01 11.83
C ARG A 214 -24.37 12.05 10.98
N GLY A 215 -23.06 11.85 10.74
CA GLY A 215 -22.13 12.84 10.14
C GLY A 215 -21.94 12.79 8.63
#